data_AF-A0A7W8CXI1-F1
#
_entry.id   AF-A0A7W8CXI1-F1
#
_cell.length_a   1.000
_cell.length_b   1.000
_cell.length_c   1.000
_cell.angle_alpha   90.00
_cell.angle_beta   90.00
_cell.angle_gamma   90.00
#
_symmetry.space_group_name_H-M   'P 1'
#
loop_
_entity.id
_entity.type
_entity.pdbx_description
1 polymer ?
#
loop_
_entity_poly.entity_id
_entity_poly.type
_entity_poly.pdbx_seq_one_letter_code
_entity_poly.pdbx_strand_id
1 'polypeptide(L)'
;MARNNRKNKGSAPKQGHKLVWITLILIAVPFLLIFFVIQGSVLTQSTPVVGSRFGSNDLNPEISDDQISQIKDAVSSIDNVDSVTVNLKSATLRINMNMSDDADEATIKSAADEAYNKVDDICPINTYFTNSDDGKMYDLEINCFNYLVDDTHTSDGQIFIEITKTGAGKKQTDNMTTAKDEELVNEIQR
;
A
#
# COMPACT_ATOMS: atom_id res chain seq x y z
N MET A 1 -92.73 -2.99 17.68
CA MET A 1 -92.56 -3.93 18.81
C MET A 1 -92.42 -5.34 18.27
N ALA A 2 -91.29 -6.01 18.53
CA ALA A 2 -91.18 -7.44 18.82
C ALA A 2 -89.70 -7.78 19.09
N ARG A 3 -89.37 -8.01 20.36
CA ARG A 3 -88.11 -8.59 20.84
C ARG A 3 -88.02 -10.04 20.37
N ASN A 4 -86.82 -10.54 20.04
CA ASN A 4 -86.53 -11.93 20.31
C ASN A 4 -85.09 -12.22 20.72
N ASN A 5 -84.99 -13.22 21.58
CA ASN A 5 -84.02 -13.42 22.65
C ASN A 5 -82.68 -14.03 22.21
N ARG A 6 -81.61 -13.66 22.94
CA ARG A 6 -80.27 -14.24 22.90
C ARG A 6 -80.27 -15.72 23.33
N LYS A 7 -79.35 -16.51 22.76
CA LYS A 7 -78.68 -17.61 23.48
C LYS A 7 -77.17 -17.57 23.19
N ASN A 8 -76.41 -16.99 24.11
CA ASN A 8 -74.96 -17.16 24.17
C ASN A 8 -74.66 -18.56 24.71
N LYS A 9 -73.96 -19.39 23.93
CA LYS A 9 -73.29 -20.60 24.46
C LYS A 9 -71.90 -20.19 24.92
N GLY A 10 -71.64 -20.24 26.22
CA GLY A 10 -70.30 -20.06 26.77
C GLY A 10 -69.39 -21.22 26.39
N SER A 11 -68.19 -20.92 25.88
CA SER A 11 -67.14 -21.91 25.62
C SER A 11 -66.23 -22.06 26.85
N ALA A 12 -65.91 -23.30 27.20
CA ALA A 12 -65.05 -23.67 28.32
C ALA A 12 -63.63 -23.04 28.24
N PRO A 13 -62.97 -22.76 29.38
CA PRO A 13 -61.67 -22.09 29.39
C PRO A 13 -60.57 -23.04 28.90
N LYS A 14 -59.90 -22.68 27.79
CA LYS A 14 -58.70 -23.39 27.31
C LYS A 14 -57.51 -23.12 28.25
N GLN A 15 -57.18 -24.10 29.09
CA GLN A 15 -55.83 -24.22 29.68
C GLN A 15 -54.85 -24.59 28.56
N GLY A 16 -53.63 -24.08 28.43
CA GLY A 16 -52.91 -23.04 29.15
C GLY A 16 -51.62 -22.78 28.35
N HIS A 17 -51.63 -21.79 27.46
CA HIS A 17 -50.46 -21.42 26.64
C HIS A 17 -49.26 -20.93 27.49
N LYS A 18 -49.46 -20.69 28.79
CA LYS A 18 -48.44 -20.15 29.70
C LYS A 18 -47.21 -21.04 29.83
N LEU A 19 -47.37 -22.37 29.89
CA LEU A 19 -46.23 -23.29 30.00
C LEU A 19 -45.37 -23.26 28.73
N VAL A 20 -46.02 -23.23 27.56
CA VAL A 20 -45.35 -23.09 26.26
C VAL A 20 -44.58 -21.78 26.17
N TRP A 21 -45.16 -20.67 26.63
CA TRP A 21 -44.49 -19.37 26.70
C TRP A 21 -43.29 -19.36 27.66
N ILE A 22 -43.40 -20.01 28.83
CA ILE A 22 -42.30 -20.11 29.80
C ILE A 22 -41.13 -20.92 29.21
N THR A 23 -41.41 -22.06 28.57
CA THR A 23 -40.38 -22.87 27.92
C THR A 23 -39.73 -22.14 26.74
N LEU A 24 -40.51 -21.40 25.96
CA LEU A 24 -39.98 -20.55 24.87
C LEU A 24 -39.05 -19.46 25.39
N ILE A 25 -39.41 -18.79 26.48
CA ILE A 25 -38.56 -17.76 27.10
C ILE A 25 -37.26 -18.39 27.61
N LEU A 26 -37.34 -19.55 28.27
CA LEU A 26 -36.19 -20.23 28.83
C LEU A 26 -35.20 -20.69 27.75
N ILE A 27 -35.70 -21.08 26.59
CA ILE A 27 -34.87 -21.38 25.41
C ILE A 27 -34.36 -20.09 24.77
N ALA A 28 -35.18 -19.04 24.63
CA ALA A 28 -34.82 -17.82 23.92
C ALA A 28 -33.67 -17.04 24.58
N VAL A 29 -33.60 -17.02 25.92
CA VAL A 29 -32.58 -16.26 26.66
C VAL A 29 -31.14 -16.62 26.26
N PRO A 30 -30.69 -17.89 26.25
CA PRO A 30 -29.33 -18.23 25.81
C PRO A 30 -29.09 -17.90 24.33
N PHE A 31 -30.08 -18.04 23.45
CA PHE A 31 -29.92 -17.64 22.04
C PHE A 31 -29.77 -16.13 21.86
N LEU A 32 -30.48 -15.33 22.66
CA LEU A 32 -30.35 -13.86 22.63
C LEU A 32 -28.97 -13.40 23.12
N LEU A 33 -28.41 -14.06 24.14
CA LEU A 33 -27.04 -13.78 24.60
C LEU A 33 -26.01 -14.11 23.52
N ILE A 34 -26.11 -15.28 22.89
CA ILE A 34 -25.24 -15.67 21.78
C ILE A 34 -25.37 -14.69 20.62
N PHE A 35 -26.60 -14.32 20.25
CA PHE A 35 -26.87 -13.35 19.19
C PHE A 35 -26.24 -11.98 19.48
N PHE A 36 -26.36 -11.49 20.71
CA PHE A 36 -25.75 -10.22 21.14
C PHE A 36 -24.21 -10.24 21.02
N VAL A 37 -23.57 -11.34 21.43
CA VAL A 37 -22.12 -11.51 21.33
C VAL A 37 -21.67 -11.58 19.86
N ILE A 38 -22.39 -12.29 19.00
CA ILE A 38 -22.09 -12.38 17.57
C ILE A 38 -22.23 -11.02 16.90
N GLN A 39 -23.28 -10.25 17.17
CA GLN A 39 -23.45 -8.91 16.60
C GLN A 39 -22.30 -7.98 17.04
N GLY A 40 -21.94 -8.00 18.33
CA GLY A 40 -20.81 -7.21 18.84
C GLY A 40 -19.48 -7.58 18.18
N SER A 41 -19.23 -8.88 17.96
CA SER A 41 -17.96 -9.40 17.44
C SER A 41 -17.82 -9.21 15.92
N VAL A 42 -18.89 -9.45 15.16
CA VAL A 42 -18.89 -9.29 13.70
C VAL A 42 -18.81 -7.81 13.30
N LEU A 43 -19.40 -6.90 14.09
CA LEU A 43 -19.35 -5.46 13.79
C LEU A 43 -18.01 -4.79 14.15
N THR A 44 -17.20 -5.39 15.02
CA THR A 44 -15.92 -4.79 15.47
C THR A 44 -14.67 -5.44 14.86
N GLN A 45 -14.77 -6.58 14.17
CA GLN A 45 -13.60 -7.30 13.62
C GLN A 45 -13.17 -6.87 12.21
N SER A 46 -13.91 -5.99 11.51
CA SER A 46 -13.71 -5.80 10.07
C SER A 46 -12.85 -4.60 9.66
N THR A 47 -12.35 -3.80 10.59
CA THR A 47 -11.44 -2.70 10.25
C THR A 47 -10.08 -2.94 10.87
N PRO A 48 -9.00 -3.05 10.06
CA PRO A 48 -7.66 -3.18 10.60
C PRO A 48 -7.34 -2.00 11.50
N VAL A 49 -6.53 -2.22 12.54
CA VAL A 49 -5.94 -1.11 13.30
C VAL A 49 -5.03 -0.36 12.34
N VAL A 50 -5.49 0.79 11.85
CA VAL A 50 -4.69 1.68 11.03
C VAL A 50 -3.78 2.47 11.95
N GLY A 51 -2.55 1.98 12.14
CA GLY A 51 -1.49 2.77 12.75
C GLY A 51 -1.00 3.82 11.74
N SER A 52 -1.02 5.09 12.11
CA SER A 52 -0.32 6.11 11.31
C SER A 52 1.18 6.02 11.60
N ARG A 53 1.98 5.74 10.57
CA ARG A 53 3.46 5.76 10.68
C ARG A 53 4.04 7.18 10.68
N PHE A 54 3.23 8.16 10.28
CA PHE A 54 3.61 9.57 10.12
C PHE A 54 2.82 10.45 11.11
N GLY A 55 3.55 11.37 11.75
CA GLY A 55 3.00 12.41 12.60
C GLY A 55 2.42 13.58 11.82
N SER A 56 1.87 14.57 12.52
CA SER A 56 1.22 15.74 11.91
C SER A 56 2.15 16.67 11.14
N ASN A 57 3.46 16.62 11.42
CA ASN A 57 4.48 17.45 10.78
C ASN A 57 5.38 16.66 9.81
N ASP A 58 5.20 15.35 9.74
CA ASP A 58 5.93 14.52 8.78
C ASP A 58 5.42 14.80 7.37
N LEU A 59 6.28 14.60 6.36
CA LEU A 59 5.94 14.74 4.94
C LEU A 59 5.41 16.15 4.58
N ASN A 60 5.96 17.17 5.24
CA ASN A 60 5.60 18.57 5.03
C ASN A 60 6.84 19.36 4.57
N PRO A 61 6.89 19.86 3.33
CA PRO A 61 5.78 19.95 2.38
C PRO A 61 5.37 18.62 1.73
N GLU A 62 4.09 18.50 1.41
CA GLU A 62 3.54 17.37 0.65
C GLU A 62 3.97 17.44 -0.81
N ILE A 63 4.31 16.30 -1.41
CA ILE A 63 4.54 16.20 -2.86
C ILE A 63 3.19 16.17 -3.57
N SER A 64 2.92 17.18 -4.40
CA SER A 64 1.67 17.29 -5.16
C SER A 64 1.62 16.39 -6.40
N ASP A 65 0.41 16.07 -6.88
CA ASP A 65 0.20 15.33 -8.13
C ASP A 65 0.80 16.06 -9.35
N ASP A 66 0.80 17.40 -9.34
CA ASP A 66 1.43 18.23 -10.37
C ASP A 66 2.94 18.03 -10.38
N GLN A 67 3.59 18.01 -9.21
CA GLN A 67 5.02 17.70 -9.10
C GLN A 67 5.33 16.27 -9.56
N ILE A 68 4.49 15.29 -9.23
CA ILE A 68 4.64 13.91 -9.70
C ILE A 68 4.58 13.86 -11.24
N SER A 69 3.66 14.61 -11.84
CA SER A 69 3.50 14.70 -13.30
C SER A 69 4.72 15.39 -13.95
N GLN A 70 5.19 16.49 -13.37
CA GLN A 70 6.39 17.19 -13.84
C GLN A 70 7.63 16.31 -13.76
N ILE A 71 7.80 15.54 -12.67
CA ILE A 71 8.91 14.58 -12.53
C ILE A 71 8.81 13.52 -13.61
N LYS A 72 7.62 12.95 -13.84
CA LYS A 72 7.42 11.96 -14.89
C LYS A 72 7.81 12.52 -16.27
N ASP A 73 7.35 13.72 -16.61
CA ASP A 73 7.64 14.35 -17.90
C ASP A 73 9.15 14.67 -18.04
N ALA A 74 9.76 15.22 -16.99
CA ALA A 74 11.19 15.56 -16.99
C ALA A 74 12.07 14.30 -17.12
N VAL A 75 11.74 13.23 -16.40
CA VAL A 75 12.46 11.95 -16.46
C VAL A 75 12.23 11.23 -17.79
N SER A 76 11.02 11.30 -18.37
CA SER A 76 10.73 10.71 -19.69
C SER A 76 11.50 11.40 -20.83
N SER A 77 12.04 12.60 -20.59
CA SER A 77 12.82 13.34 -21.59
C SER A 77 14.32 13.01 -21.59
N ILE A 78 14.77 12.13 -20.68
CA ILE A 78 16.16 11.67 -20.64
C ILE A 78 16.44 10.77 -21.84
N ASP A 79 17.62 10.90 -22.44
CA ASP A 79 18.01 10.14 -23.62
C ASP A 79 18.00 8.62 -23.34
N ASN A 80 17.57 7.83 -24.33
CA ASN A 80 17.45 6.37 -24.29
C ASN A 80 16.42 5.80 -23.29
N VAL A 81 15.52 6.63 -22.76
CA VAL A 81 14.38 6.14 -21.96
C VAL A 81 13.23 5.74 -22.87
N ASP A 82 12.81 4.48 -22.80
CA ASP A 82 11.65 3.96 -23.53
C ASP A 82 10.34 4.17 -22.77
N SER A 83 10.36 4.01 -21.45
CA SER A 83 9.17 4.26 -20.63
C SER A 83 9.50 4.61 -19.17
N VAL A 84 8.63 5.42 -18.57
CA VAL A 84 8.73 5.85 -17.18
C VAL A 84 7.44 5.63 -16.42
N THR A 85 7.55 5.05 -15.23
CA THR A 85 6.47 4.99 -14.24
C THR A 85 6.90 5.67 -12.95
N VAL A 86 6.15 6.70 -12.55
CA VAL A 86 6.33 7.40 -11.27
C VAL A 86 5.14 7.12 -10.37
N ASN A 87 5.40 6.77 -9.11
CA ASN A 87 4.35 6.57 -8.11
C ASN A 87 4.82 6.98 -6.72
N LEU A 88 3.93 7.64 -5.97
CA LEU A 88 4.14 7.95 -4.56
C LEU A 88 3.28 7.00 -3.72
N LYS A 89 3.92 6.06 -3.01
CA LYS A 89 3.21 5.09 -2.15
C LYS A 89 3.93 4.95 -0.82
N SER A 90 3.17 5.01 0.27
CA SER A 90 3.70 4.83 1.63
C SER A 90 4.88 5.77 1.98
N ALA A 91 4.84 7.00 1.44
CA ALA A 91 5.88 8.03 1.51
C ALA A 91 7.20 7.72 0.80
N THR A 92 7.18 6.82 -0.18
CA THR A 92 8.30 6.62 -1.10
C THR A 92 7.90 7.10 -2.48
N LEU A 93 8.65 8.05 -3.04
CA LEU A 93 8.57 8.39 -4.46
C LEU A 93 9.41 7.38 -5.23
N ARG A 94 8.73 6.50 -5.99
CA ARG A 94 9.38 5.48 -6.79
C ARG A 94 9.27 5.80 -8.27
N ILE A 95 10.43 5.88 -8.91
CA ILE A 95 10.58 6.12 -10.35
C ILE A 95 11.15 4.84 -10.96
N ASN A 96 10.50 4.31 -11.98
CA ASN A 96 11.00 3.17 -12.75
C ASN A 96 11.20 3.62 -14.19
N MET A 97 12.41 3.43 -14.71
CA MET A 97 12.81 3.78 -16.06
C MET A 97 13.24 2.51 -16.79
N ASN A 98 12.53 2.18 -17.85
CA ASN A 98 12.98 1.22 -18.84
C ASN A 98 13.78 1.99 -19.89
N MET A 99 15.06 1.66 -20.02
CA MET A 99 15.95 2.20 -21.03
C MET A 99 15.85 1.37 -22.31
N SER A 100 16.57 1.78 -23.35
CA SER A 100 16.82 0.94 -24.53
C SER A 100 17.54 -0.35 -24.13
N ASP A 101 17.15 -1.47 -24.75
CA ASP A 101 17.69 -2.81 -24.45
C ASP A 101 19.21 -2.91 -24.65
N ASP A 102 19.78 -2.10 -25.55
CA ASP A 102 21.21 -2.04 -25.89
C ASP A 102 22.01 -1.03 -25.03
N ALA A 103 21.37 -0.34 -24.08
CA ALA A 103 22.04 0.59 -23.19
C ALA A 103 23.06 -0.12 -22.29
N ASP A 104 24.28 0.40 -22.26
CA ASP A 104 25.33 -0.10 -21.38
C ASP A 104 25.19 0.43 -19.94
N GLU A 105 25.94 -0.15 -19.01
CA GLU A 105 25.88 0.21 -17.58
C GLU A 105 26.21 1.68 -17.33
N ALA A 106 27.16 2.24 -18.08
CA ALA A 106 27.53 3.65 -17.95
C ALA A 106 26.37 4.57 -18.34
N THR A 107 25.67 4.24 -19.42
CA THR A 107 24.49 4.96 -19.91
C THR A 107 23.34 4.87 -18.90
N ILE A 108 23.03 3.66 -18.41
CA ILE A 108 21.96 3.42 -17.42
C ILE A 108 22.25 4.17 -16.12
N LYS A 109 23.50 4.10 -15.63
CA LYS A 109 23.93 4.82 -14.43
C LYS A 109 23.82 6.34 -14.63
N SER A 110 24.25 6.85 -15.78
CA SER A 110 24.14 8.28 -16.11
C SER A 110 22.69 8.75 -16.14
N ALA A 111 21.79 7.96 -16.74
CA ALA A 111 20.35 8.25 -16.76
C ALA A 111 19.74 8.23 -15.36
N ALA A 112 20.13 7.29 -14.50
CA ALA A 112 19.71 7.26 -13.10
C ALA A 112 20.18 8.51 -12.33
N ASP A 113 21.43 8.92 -12.51
CA ASP A 113 21.99 10.14 -11.91
C ASP A 113 21.31 11.41 -12.45
N GLU A 114 20.98 11.48 -13.74
CA GLU A 114 20.22 12.59 -14.31
C GLU A 114 18.80 12.64 -13.75
N ALA A 115 18.09 11.51 -13.66
CA ALA A 115 16.75 11.45 -13.07
C ALA A 115 16.76 11.94 -11.62
N TYR A 116 17.79 11.59 -10.84
CA TYR A 116 17.96 12.12 -9.49
C TYR A 116 18.06 13.65 -9.46
N ASN A 117 18.80 14.24 -10.40
CA ASN A 117 18.93 15.69 -10.50
C ASN A 117 17.62 16.36 -10.95
N LYS A 118 16.88 15.77 -11.90
CA LYS A 118 15.54 16.26 -12.30
C LYS A 118 14.56 16.25 -11.12
N VAL A 119 14.64 15.23 -10.26
CA VAL A 119 13.86 15.20 -9.02
C VAL A 119 14.28 16.32 -8.07
N ASP A 120 15.58 16.55 -7.86
CA ASP A 120 16.08 17.64 -7.01
C ASP A 120 15.64 19.03 -7.50
N ASP A 121 15.57 19.23 -8.82
CA ASP A 121 15.10 20.49 -9.42
C ASP A 121 13.61 20.79 -9.12
N ILE A 122 12.76 19.76 -9.00
CA ILE A 122 11.30 19.89 -8.82
C ILE A 122 10.90 19.73 -7.34
N CYS A 123 11.52 18.77 -6.67
CA CYS A 123 11.33 18.41 -5.27
C CYS A 123 12.72 18.33 -4.60
N PRO A 124 13.27 19.47 -4.13
CA PRO A 124 14.61 19.53 -3.57
C PRO A 124 14.89 18.46 -2.51
N ILE A 125 15.98 17.71 -2.67
CA ILE A 125 16.36 16.55 -1.86
C ILE A 125 16.47 16.91 -0.38
N ASN A 126 17.04 18.08 -0.09
CA ASN A 126 17.20 18.54 1.29
C ASN A 126 15.86 18.91 1.95
N THR A 127 14.81 19.18 1.17
CA THR A 127 13.49 19.56 1.68
C THR A 127 12.54 18.37 1.74
N TYR A 128 12.46 17.61 0.65
CA TYR A 128 11.44 16.56 0.49
C TYR A 128 11.94 15.17 0.87
N PHE A 129 13.25 14.93 0.84
CA PHE A 129 13.81 13.57 0.96
C PHE A 129 14.87 13.44 2.06
N THR A 130 14.92 14.41 2.99
CA THR A 130 15.87 14.42 4.11
C THR A 130 15.14 14.80 5.39
N ASN A 131 15.20 13.92 6.39
CA ASN A 131 14.61 14.16 7.69
C ASN A 131 15.21 15.41 8.33
N SER A 132 14.38 16.14 9.05
CA SER A 132 14.78 17.27 9.87
C SER A 132 14.35 17.04 11.33
N ASP A 133 14.73 17.95 12.21
CA ASP A 133 14.23 17.94 13.59
C ASP A 133 12.71 18.14 13.65
N ASP A 134 12.11 18.72 12.59
CA ASP A 134 10.69 19.02 12.49
C ASP A 134 9.84 17.83 12.03
N GLY A 135 10.45 16.78 11.45
CA GLY A 135 9.72 15.60 11.01
C GLY A 135 10.49 14.68 10.06
N LYS A 136 9.90 13.49 9.84
CA LYS A 136 10.32 12.52 8.83
C LYS A 136 9.87 12.96 7.45
N MET A 137 10.73 12.78 6.46
CA MET A 137 10.48 13.12 5.07
C MET A 137 10.40 11.87 4.18
N TYR A 138 10.09 12.07 2.91
CA TYR A 138 9.89 11.00 1.94
C TYR A 138 11.19 10.23 1.67
N ASP A 139 11.05 8.99 1.22
CA ASP A 139 12.13 8.24 0.60
C ASP A 139 12.07 8.40 -0.93
N LEU A 140 13.22 8.38 -1.59
CA LEU A 140 13.35 8.38 -3.05
C LEU A 140 13.99 7.07 -3.51
N GLU A 141 13.35 6.41 -4.46
CA GLU A 141 13.85 5.22 -5.16
C GLU A 141 13.78 5.46 -6.67
N ILE A 142 14.91 5.32 -7.35
CA ILE A 142 15.01 5.41 -8.81
C ILE A 142 15.57 4.08 -9.32
N ASN A 143 14.73 3.35 -10.05
CA ASN A 143 15.08 2.10 -10.70
C ASN A 143 15.32 2.36 -12.17
N CYS A 144 16.51 2.06 -12.67
CA CYS A 144 16.89 2.23 -14.06
C CYS A 144 17.44 0.91 -14.60
N PHE A 145 16.82 0.37 -15.65
CA PHE A 145 17.20 -0.92 -16.22
C PHE A 145 17.08 -0.92 -17.75
N ASN A 146 17.88 -1.74 -18.43
CA ASN A 146 17.77 -1.90 -19.89
C ASN A 146 16.50 -2.66 -20.29
N TYR A 147 16.12 -3.69 -19.54
CA TYR A 147 14.90 -4.43 -19.80
C TYR A 147 14.39 -5.16 -18.57
N LEU A 148 13.13 -5.59 -18.62
CA LEU A 148 12.57 -6.57 -17.69
C LEU A 148 12.86 -7.98 -18.20
N VAL A 149 13.21 -8.88 -17.28
CA VAL A 149 13.47 -10.29 -17.62
C VAL A 149 12.17 -10.95 -18.10
N ASP A 150 12.24 -11.55 -19.29
CA ASP A 150 11.15 -12.28 -19.93
C ASP A 150 11.69 -13.41 -20.84
N ASP A 151 10.83 -14.03 -21.65
CA ASP A 151 11.22 -15.13 -22.55
C ASP A 151 12.22 -14.70 -23.64
N THR A 152 12.27 -13.41 -23.98
CA THR A 152 13.16 -12.81 -24.99
C THR A 152 14.39 -12.14 -24.39
N HIS A 153 14.30 -11.72 -23.12
CA HIS A 153 15.34 -11.01 -22.38
C HIS A 153 15.77 -11.81 -21.15
N THR A 154 16.92 -12.49 -21.25
CA THR A 154 17.44 -13.29 -20.14
C THR A 154 18.07 -12.43 -19.04
N SER A 155 18.12 -12.97 -17.82
CA SER A 155 18.74 -12.31 -16.66
C SER A 155 20.21 -11.96 -16.86
N ASP A 156 20.94 -12.73 -17.67
CA ASP A 156 22.40 -12.60 -17.80
C ASP A 156 22.84 -11.31 -18.49
N GLY A 157 21.98 -10.71 -19.34
CA GLY A 157 22.24 -9.42 -19.98
C GLY A 157 21.55 -8.24 -19.28
N GLN A 158 20.82 -8.49 -18.19
CA GLN A 158 20.10 -7.42 -17.50
C GLN A 158 21.11 -6.54 -16.76
N ILE A 159 20.94 -5.23 -16.91
CA ILE A 159 21.63 -4.23 -16.12
C ILE A 159 20.57 -3.46 -15.36
N PHE A 160 20.69 -3.43 -14.04
CA PHE A 160 19.74 -2.71 -13.19
C PHE A 160 20.51 -1.88 -12.16
N ILE A 161 20.45 -0.56 -12.33
CA ILE A 161 20.94 0.42 -11.38
C ILE A 161 19.78 0.93 -10.51
N GLU A 162 19.94 0.84 -9.20
CA GLU A 162 19.04 1.44 -8.22
C GLU A 162 19.73 2.61 -7.52
N ILE A 163 19.03 3.75 -7.43
CA ILE A 163 19.39 4.84 -6.53
C ILE A 163 18.38 4.89 -5.40
N THR A 164 18.88 4.79 -4.17
CA THR A 164 18.08 4.96 -2.96
C THR A 164 18.55 6.19 -2.19
N LYS A 165 17.60 7.03 -1.76
CA LYS A 165 17.83 8.09 -0.79
C LYS A 165 16.69 8.04 0.23
N THR A 166 16.95 7.41 1.36
CA THR A 166 15.98 7.43 2.46
C THR A 166 16.03 8.76 3.20
N GLY A 167 14.93 9.14 3.84
CA GLY A 167 14.85 10.37 4.64
C GLY A 167 15.99 10.49 5.66
N ALA A 168 16.35 9.38 6.31
CA ALA A 168 17.45 9.33 7.28
C ALA A 168 18.84 9.08 6.68
N GLY A 169 18.90 8.54 5.46
CA GLY A 169 20.12 8.07 4.81
C GLY A 169 20.74 9.07 3.85
N LYS A 170 21.93 8.72 3.34
CA LYS A 170 22.55 9.40 2.19
C LYS A 170 22.11 8.74 0.90
N LYS A 171 22.35 9.42 -0.23
CA LYS A 171 22.20 8.82 -1.56
C LYS A 171 23.12 7.61 -1.66
N GLN A 172 22.58 6.50 -2.12
CA GLN A 172 23.29 5.28 -2.46
C GLN A 172 22.93 4.90 -3.90
N THR A 173 23.92 4.40 -4.64
CA THR A 173 23.73 3.87 -5.98
C THR A 173 24.27 2.45 -5.97
N ASP A 174 23.43 1.48 -6.30
CA ASP A 174 23.77 0.06 -6.35
C ASP A 174 23.52 -0.48 -7.76
N ASN A 175 24.41 -1.37 -8.22
CA ASN A 175 24.12 -2.22 -9.37
C ASN A 175 23.56 -3.55 -8.86
N MET A 176 22.26 -3.75 -9.10
CA MET A 176 21.45 -4.86 -8.58
C MET A 176 21.67 -6.17 -9.33
N THR A 177 22.35 -6.15 -10.49
CA THR A 177 22.69 -7.35 -11.26
C THR A 177 24.13 -7.81 -11.05
N THR A 178 24.89 -7.11 -10.21
CA THR A 178 26.26 -7.49 -9.82
C THR A 178 26.33 -7.91 -8.36
N ALA A 179 27.26 -8.82 -8.04
CA ALA A 179 27.51 -9.22 -6.67
C ALA A 179 28.12 -8.05 -5.88
N LYS A 180 27.55 -7.73 -4.72
CA LYS A 180 28.13 -6.74 -3.80
C LYS A 180 29.48 -7.18 -3.23
N ASP A 181 29.68 -8.49 -3.11
CA ASP A 181 30.91 -9.11 -2.62
C ASP A 181 31.20 -10.38 -3.42
N GLU A 182 32.12 -10.27 -4.38
CA GLU A 182 32.54 -11.40 -5.21
C GLU A 182 33.28 -12.48 -4.40
N GLU A 183 33.98 -12.11 -3.32
CA GLU A 183 34.73 -13.05 -2.48
C GLU A 183 33.77 -13.97 -1.73
N LEU A 184 32.72 -13.39 -1.13
CA LEU A 184 31.66 -14.15 -0.48
C LEU A 184 30.91 -15.06 -1.45
N VAL A 185 30.62 -14.60 -2.67
CA VAL A 185 29.98 -15.42 -3.71
C VAL A 185 30.83 -16.64 -4.03
N ASN A 186 32.14 -16.47 -4.18
CA ASN A 186 33.08 -17.55 -4.45
C ASN A 186 33.22 -18.53 -3.28
N GLU A 187 33.01 -18.10 -2.03
CA GLU A 187 33.02 -18.97 -0.85
C GLU A 187 31.77 -19.87 -0.77
N ILE A 188 30.59 -19.32 -1.10
CA ILE A 188 29.30 -20.04 -1.01
C ILE A 188 29.14 -21.07 -2.14
N GLN A 189 29.78 -20.86 -3.29
CA GLN A 189 29.70 -21.79 -4.44
C GLN A 189 30.61 -23.04 -4.31
N ARG A 190 31.32 -23.22 -3.18
CA ARG A 190 32.11 -24.42 -2.86
C ARG A 190 31.27 -25.54 -2.26
#